data_AF-A0A7Y5F1R8-F1
#
_entry.id   AF-A0A7Y5F1R8-F1
#
_cell.length_a   1.000
_cell.length_b   1.000
_cell.length_c   1.000
_cell.angle_alpha   90.00
_cell.angle_beta   90.00
_cell.angle_gamma   90.00
#
_symmetry.space_group_name_H-M   'P 1'
#
loop_
_entity.id
_entity.type
_entity.pdbx_description
1 polymer ?
#
loop_
_entity_poly.entity_id
_entity_poly.type
_entity_poly.pdbx_seq_one_letter_code
_entity_poly.pdbx_strand_id
1 'polypeptide(L)'
;MDTAVLQHDEAGIRQYAPEAEALAIRYGHPLYQAIAHRAWGVAHRLAGEIVEAETRLKQALELFSSLNTRWQLGRTLFELGQLTAQTDSAHARDYFTRAQVAFEAMRAAPDVARTQAALERLM
;
A
#
# COMPACT_ATOMS: atom_id res chain seq x y z
N MET A 1 12.69 -10.91 -15.90
CA MET A 1 13.75 -10.02 -15.36
C MET A 1 13.33 -9.35 -14.06
N ASP A 2 12.03 -9.26 -13.76
CA ASP A 2 11.51 -8.43 -12.65
C ASP A 2 11.65 -9.05 -11.25
N THR A 3 11.78 -10.38 -11.13
CA THR A 3 11.84 -11.05 -9.82
C THR A 3 13.06 -10.64 -8.99
N ALA A 4 14.21 -10.43 -9.63
CA ALA A 4 15.43 -10.02 -8.93
C ALA A 4 15.36 -8.56 -8.44
N VAL A 5 14.66 -7.69 -9.19
CA VAL A 5 14.43 -6.29 -8.80
C VAL A 5 13.45 -6.24 -7.63
N LEU A 6 12.36 -7.00 -7.70
CA LEU A 6 11.37 -7.08 -6.61
C LEU A 6 11.96 -7.69 -5.32
N GLN A 7 12.80 -8.71 -5.43
CA GLN A 7 13.49 -9.30 -4.27
C GLN A 7 14.51 -8.34 -3.65
N HIS A 8 15.23 -7.60 -4.49
CA HIS A 8 16.17 -6.59 -4.00
C HIS A 8 15.44 -5.44 -3.29
N ASP A 9 14.31 -5.01 -3.83
CA ASP A 9 13.44 -4.01 -3.21
C ASP A 9 12.84 -4.51 -1.89
N GLU A 10 12.38 -5.76 -1.84
CA GLU A 10 11.87 -6.40 -0.62
C GLU A 10 12.94 -6.45 0.49
N ALA A 11 14.14 -6.93 0.17
CA ALA A 11 15.23 -7.08 1.14
C ALA A 11 15.61 -5.73 1.77
N GLY A 12 15.73 -4.67 0.94
CA GLY A 12 15.98 -3.32 1.43
C GLY A 12 14.84 -2.82 2.33
N ILE A 13 13.59 -3.04 1.94
CA ILE A 13 12.45 -2.63 2.77
C ILE A 13 12.46 -3.33 4.12
N ARG A 14 12.69 -4.66 4.15
CA ARG A 14 12.71 -5.44 5.40
C ARG A 14 13.87 -5.05 6.32
N GLN A 15 14.98 -4.60 5.76
CA GLN A 15 16.10 -4.08 6.54
C GLN A 15 15.74 -2.76 7.23
N TYR A 16 15.14 -1.79 6.53
CA TYR A 16 14.99 -0.42 7.03
C TYR A 16 13.62 -0.07 7.62
N ALA A 17 12.54 -0.74 7.18
CA ALA A 17 11.19 -0.45 7.66
C ALA A 17 11.00 -0.62 9.19
N PRO A 18 11.55 -1.64 9.88
CA PRO A 18 11.41 -1.73 11.34
C PRO A 18 12.10 -0.59 12.08
N GLU A 19 13.29 -0.19 11.65
CA GLU A 19 14.02 0.93 12.26
C GLU A 19 13.26 2.25 12.06
N ALA A 20 12.76 2.49 10.83
CA ALA A 20 11.94 3.64 10.52
C ALA A 20 10.64 3.69 11.34
N GLU A 21 9.97 2.54 11.51
CA GLU A 21 8.78 2.40 12.36
C GLU A 21 9.11 2.73 13.82
N ALA A 22 10.18 2.16 14.37
CA ALA A 22 10.59 2.39 15.75
C ALA A 22 10.93 3.86 16.03
N LEU A 23 11.63 4.51 15.09
CA LEU A 23 11.95 5.94 15.17
C LEU A 23 10.68 6.80 15.08
N ALA A 24 9.77 6.49 14.15
CA ALA A 24 8.52 7.21 13.98
C ALA A 24 7.64 7.14 15.24
N ILE A 25 7.54 5.96 15.86
CA ILE A 25 6.82 5.77 17.12
C ILE A 25 7.50 6.55 18.24
N ARG A 26 8.82 6.41 18.39
CA ARG A 26 9.60 7.07 19.45
C ARG A 26 9.43 8.60 19.45
N TYR A 27 9.40 9.21 18.27
CA TYR A 27 9.31 10.66 18.13
C TYR A 27 7.90 11.18 17.84
N GLY A 28 6.88 10.32 17.86
CA GLY A 28 5.49 10.72 17.67
C GLY A 28 5.20 11.25 16.27
N HIS A 29 5.74 10.59 15.24
CA HIS A 29 5.53 10.94 13.83
C HIS A 29 4.57 9.95 13.13
N PRO A 30 3.25 10.12 13.27
CA PRO A 30 2.26 9.17 12.75
C PRO A 30 2.30 9.03 11.21
N LEU A 31 2.71 10.10 10.50
CA LEU A 31 2.89 10.03 9.05
C LEU A 31 4.00 9.05 8.66
N TYR A 32 5.15 9.12 9.33
CA TYR A 32 6.27 8.21 9.06
C TYR A 32 5.97 6.79 9.53
N GLN A 33 5.21 6.63 10.62
CA GLN A 33 4.72 5.34 11.05
C GLN A 33 3.82 4.69 9.99
N ALA A 34 2.88 5.44 9.41
CA ALA A 34 2.02 4.95 8.33
C ALA A 34 2.81 4.56 7.07
N ILE A 35 3.83 5.35 6.72
CA ILE A 35 4.73 5.04 5.60
C ILE A 35 5.49 3.73 5.86
N ALA A 36 6.01 3.54 7.07
CA ALA A 36 6.72 2.32 7.46
C ALA A 36 5.80 1.09 7.45
N HIS A 37 4.57 1.20 7.98
CA HIS A 37 3.57 0.15 7.91
C HIS A 37 3.24 -0.23 6.46
N ARG A 38 3.05 0.74 5.55
CA ARG A 38 2.80 0.42 4.14
C ARG A 38 4.01 -0.28 3.52
N ALA A 39 5.23 0.18 3.80
CA ALA A 39 6.44 -0.44 3.28
C ALA A 39 6.52 -1.91 3.71
N TRP A 40 6.31 -2.20 5.00
CA TRP A 40 6.18 -3.57 5.51
C TRP A 40 5.11 -4.37 4.78
N GLY A 41 3.93 -3.79 4.59
CA GLY A 41 2.85 -4.43 3.87
C GLY A 41 3.22 -4.84 2.44
N VAL A 42 3.95 -3.98 1.73
CA VAL A 42 4.47 -4.28 0.38
C VAL A 42 5.51 -5.40 0.44
N ALA A 43 6.45 -5.36 1.39
CA ALA A 43 7.46 -6.40 1.52
C ALA A 43 6.84 -7.77 1.81
N HIS A 44 5.89 -7.84 2.75
CA HIS A 44 5.15 -9.08 3.03
C HIS A 44 4.39 -9.57 1.80
N ARG A 45 3.75 -8.67 1.03
CA ARG A 45 3.05 -9.03 -0.21
C ARG A 45 4.01 -9.63 -1.24
N LEU A 46 5.19 -9.04 -1.42
CA LEU A 46 6.22 -9.55 -2.33
C LEU A 46 6.77 -10.91 -1.88
N ALA A 47 6.84 -11.15 -0.57
CA ALA A 47 7.22 -12.43 0.03
C ALA A 47 6.11 -13.50 0.01
N GLY A 48 4.88 -13.14 -0.40
CA GLY A 48 3.71 -14.04 -0.36
C GLY A 48 3.07 -14.20 1.03
N GLU A 49 3.45 -13.37 2.00
CA GLU A 49 2.96 -13.37 3.38
C GLU A 49 1.68 -12.53 3.47
N ILE A 50 0.58 -13.10 2.98
CA ILE A 50 -0.67 -12.35 2.72
C ILE A 50 -1.29 -11.77 3.99
N VAL A 51 -1.30 -12.51 5.10
CA VAL A 51 -1.94 -12.09 6.37
C VAL A 51 -1.18 -10.93 7.00
N GLU A 52 0.15 -11.02 7.01
CA GLU A 52 1.04 -9.99 7.50
C GLU A 52 0.97 -8.74 6.62
N ALA A 53 0.93 -8.92 5.30
CA ALA A 53 0.74 -7.83 4.34
C ALA A 53 -0.55 -7.07 4.60
N GLU A 54 -1.66 -7.79 4.73
CA GLU A 54 -2.98 -7.19 4.96
C GLU A 54 -3.02 -6.42 6.27
N THR A 55 -2.48 -7.00 7.34
CA THR A 55 -2.42 -6.38 8.67
C THR A 55 -1.66 -5.06 8.60
N ARG A 56 -0.47 -5.06 8.01
CA ARG A 56 0.39 -3.88 7.90
C ARG A 56 -0.21 -2.79 7.01
N LEU A 57 -0.81 -3.18 5.88
CA LEU A 57 -1.48 -2.22 4.99
C LEU A 57 -2.73 -1.60 5.65
N LYS A 58 -3.50 -2.37 6.45
CA LYS A 58 -4.63 -1.84 7.21
C LYS A 58 -4.21 -0.84 8.29
N GLN A 59 -3.12 -1.11 9.01
CA GLN A 59 -2.54 -0.15 9.97
C GLN A 59 -2.11 1.16 9.29
N ALA A 60 -1.47 1.07 8.11
CA ALA A 60 -1.12 2.25 7.33
C ALA A 60 -2.37 3.03 6.86
N LEU A 61 -3.40 2.30 6.42
CA LEU A 61 -4.65 2.88 5.92
C LEU A 61 -5.36 3.69 7.02
N GLU A 62 -5.42 3.17 8.24
CA GLU A 62 -6.03 3.84 9.39
C GLU A 62 -5.32 5.16 9.71
N LEU A 63 -3.99 5.14 9.79
CA LEU A 63 -3.20 6.34 10.06
C LEU A 63 -3.28 7.37 8.92
N PHE A 64 -3.18 6.96 7.65
CA PHE A 64 -3.32 7.90 6.54
C PHE A 64 -4.73 8.50 6.45
N SER A 65 -5.75 7.75 6.88
CA SER A 65 -7.12 8.24 6.98
C SER A 65 -7.25 9.33 8.04
N SER A 66 -6.71 9.10 9.25
CA SER A 66 -6.77 10.08 10.34
C SER A 66 -5.96 11.35 10.05
N LEU A 67 -4.87 11.22 9.28
CA LEU A 67 -4.03 12.34 8.84
C LEU A 67 -4.57 13.06 7.58
N ASN A 68 -5.66 12.57 6.98
CA ASN A 68 -6.25 13.11 5.76
C ASN A 68 -5.25 13.24 4.58
N THR A 69 -4.28 12.33 4.49
CA THR A 69 -3.25 12.33 3.44
C THR A 69 -3.71 11.56 2.21
N ARG A 70 -4.57 12.18 1.39
CA ARG A 70 -5.29 11.53 0.28
C ARG A 70 -4.40 10.75 -0.69
N TRP A 71 -3.27 11.31 -1.12
CA TRP A 71 -2.38 10.58 -2.03
C TRP A 71 -1.77 9.31 -1.38
N GLN A 72 -1.38 9.40 -0.10
CA GLN A 72 -0.85 8.23 0.63
C GLN A 72 -1.94 7.19 0.91
N LEU A 73 -3.17 7.66 1.18
CA LEU A 73 -4.36 6.81 1.31
C LEU A 73 -4.58 6.03 0.00
N GLY A 74 -4.61 6.72 -1.14
CA GLY A 74 -4.79 6.10 -2.45
C GLY A 74 -3.74 5.04 -2.76
N ARG A 75 -2.47 5.30 -2.47
CA ARG A 75 -1.39 4.31 -2.64
C ARG A 75 -1.59 3.08 -1.78
N THR A 76 -2.00 3.26 -0.52
CA THR A 76 -2.21 2.14 0.41
C THR A 76 -3.42 1.29 0.00
N LEU A 77 -4.50 1.92 -0.45
CA LEU A 77 -5.65 1.25 -1.04
C LEU A 77 -5.27 0.48 -2.31
N PHE A 78 -4.43 1.05 -3.16
CA PHE A 78 -3.95 0.35 -4.36
C PHE A 78 -3.13 -0.90 -4.02
N GLU A 79 -2.30 -0.87 -2.97
CA GLU A 79 -1.58 -2.07 -2.49
C GLU A 79 -2.52 -3.13 -1.92
N LEU A 80 -3.56 -2.73 -1.17
CA LEU A 80 -4.60 -3.66 -0.69
C LEU A 80 -5.37 -4.29 -1.85
N GLY A 81 -5.70 -3.51 -2.88
CA GLY A 81 -6.34 -4.04 -4.09
C GLY A 81 -5.46 -5.06 -4.81
N GLN A 82 -4.15 -4.80 -4.94
CA GLN A 82 -3.21 -5.78 -5.49
C GLN A 82 -3.12 -7.05 -4.64
N LEU A 83 -3.14 -6.91 -3.30
CA LEU A 83 -3.06 -8.03 -2.37
C LEU A 83 -4.26 -8.97 -2.53
N THR A 84 -5.48 -8.42 -2.67
CA THR A 84 -6.71 -9.21 -2.73
C THR A 84 -7.12 -9.62 -4.15
N ALA A 85 -6.50 -9.08 -5.20
CA ALA A 85 -6.91 -9.31 -6.60
C ALA A 85 -6.99 -10.79 -7.02
N GLN A 86 -6.17 -11.67 -6.43
CA GLN A 86 -6.14 -13.09 -6.77
C GLN A 86 -7.08 -13.96 -5.93
N THR A 87 -7.51 -13.48 -4.76
CA THR A 87 -8.27 -14.27 -3.78
C THR A 87 -9.68 -13.74 -3.56
N ASP A 88 -9.90 -12.45 -3.77
CA ASP A 88 -11.16 -11.76 -3.56
C ASP A 88 -11.29 -10.52 -4.47
N SER A 89 -11.83 -10.77 -5.67
CA SER A 89 -12.02 -9.72 -6.68
C SER A 89 -13.00 -8.64 -6.24
N ALA A 90 -13.93 -8.94 -5.32
CA ALA A 90 -14.90 -7.96 -4.82
C ALA A 90 -14.20 -6.93 -3.92
N HIS A 91 -13.41 -7.39 -2.94
CA HIS A 91 -12.60 -6.50 -2.11
C HIS A 91 -11.52 -5.78 -2.93
N ALA A 92 -10.91 -6.44 -3.90
CA ALA A 92 -9.94 -5.80 -4.79
C ALA A 92 -10.57 -4.62 -5.56
N ARG A 93 -11.79 -4.80 -6.08
CA ARG A 93 -12.54 -3.77 -6.78
C ARG A 93 -12.91 -2.59 -5.86
N ASP A 94 -13.33 -2.86 -4.63
CA ASP A 94 -13.59 -1.80 -3.62
C ASP A 94 -12.33 -0.97 -3.37
N TYR A 95 -11.22 -1.64 -3.07
CA TYR A 95 -9.95 -0.98 -2.78
C TYR A 95 -9.45 -0.15 -3.96
N PHE A 96 -9.46 -0.68 -5.18
CA PHE A 96 -9.06 0.09 -6.36
C PHE A 96 -10.00 1.26 -6.64
N THR A 97 -11.31 1.11 -6.46
CA THR A 97 -12.28 2.20 -6.65
C THR A 97 -12.01 3.34 -5.67
N ARG A 98 -11.78 3.02 -4.39
CA ARG A 98 -11.44 4.01 -3.37
C ARG A 98 -10.06 4.65 -3.61
N ALA A 99 -9.09 3.88 -4.12
CA ALA A 99 -7.80 4.42 -4.53
C ALA A 99 -7.95 5.44 -5.66
N GLN A 100 -8.75 5.13 -6.68
CA GLN A 100 -9.02 6.02 -7.80
C GLN A 100 -9.62 7.35 -7.33
N VAL A 101 -10.65 7.32 -6.47
CA VAL A 101 -11.25 8.53 -5.89
C VAL A 101 -10.21 9.39 -5.17
N ALA A 102 -9.32 8.76 -4.40
CA ALA A 102 -8.26 9.46 -3.68
C ALA A 102 -7.24 10.13 -4.63
N PHE A 103 -6.89 9.46 -5.73
CA PHE A 103 -5.97 10.00 -6.75
C PHE A 103 -6.60 11.09 -7.61
N GLU A 104 -7.88 10.95 -7.98
CA GLU A 104 -8.64 11.96 -8.72
C GLU A 104 -8.74 13.26 -7.93
N ALA A 105 -9.02 13.18 -6.63
CA ALA A 105 -9.05 14.34 -5.72
C ALA A 105 -7.70 15.09 -5.67
N MET A 106 -6.59 14.40 -5.97
CA MET A 106 -5.24 14.97 -6.03
C MET A 106 -4.79 15.31 -7.45
N ARG A 107 -5.64 15.09 -8.47
CA ARG A 107 -5.31 15.24 -9.90
C ARG A 107 -4.08 14.43 -10.32
N ALA A 108 -3.86 13.27 -9.68
CA ALA A 108 -2.74 12.38 -9.94
C ALA A 108 -3.01 11.47 -11.15
N ALA A 109 -3.01 12.04 -12.35
CA ALA A 109 -3.39 11.33 -13.58
C ALA A 109 -2.66 9.99 -13.83
N PRO A 110 -1.33 9.85 -13.57
CA PRO A 110 -0.65 8.57 -13.72
C PRO A 110 -1.18 7.49 -12.76
N ASP A 111 -1.48 7.85 -11.51
CA ASP A 111 -2.00 6.92 -10.51
C ASP A 111 -3.45 6.52 -10.83
N VAL A 112 -4.26 7.45 -11.35
CA VAL A 112 -5.62 7.16 -11.85
C VAL A 112 -5.56 6.15 -13.00
N ALA A 113 -4.73 6.40 -14.01
CA ALA A 113 -4.58 5.50 -15.16
C ALA A 113 -4.11 4.09 -14.73
N ARG A 114 -3.14 4.01 -13.81
CA ARG A 114 -2.70 2.73 -13.24
C ARG A 114 -3.83 1.99 -12.53
N THR A 115 -4.66 2.73 -11.78
CA THR A 115 -5.77 2.15 -11.01
C THR A 115 -6.90 1.67 -11.93
N GLN A 116 -7.22 2.43 -12.98
CA GLN A 116 -8.19 2.02 -14.00
C GLN A 116 -7.75 0.74 -14.70
N ALA A 117 -6.49 0.67 -15.12
CA ALA A 117 -5.97 -0.54 -15.74
C ALA A 117 -6.01 -1.75 -14.78
N ALA A 118 -5.88 -1.54 -13.47
CA ALA A 118 -6.02 -2.61 -12.49
C ALA A 118 -7.48 -3.07 -12.33
N LEU A 119 -8.44 -2.14 -12.31
CA LEU A 119 -9.87 -2.44 -12.31
C LEU A 119 -10.31 -3.21 -13.57
N GLU A 120 -9.78 -2.84 -14.73
CA GLU A 120 -10.05 -3.51 -16.00
C GLU A 120 -9.60 -4.98 -16.00
N ARG A 121 -8.51 -5.30 -15.29
CA ARG A 121 -8.01 -6.67 -15.15
C ARG A 121 -8.84 -7.54 -14.22
N LEU A 122 -9.75 -6.95 -13.43
CA LEU A 122 -10.67 -7.69 -12.54
C LEU A 122 -12.01 -8.03 -13.21
N MET A 123 -12.23 -7.57 -14.44
CA MET A 123 -13.43 -7.87 -15.25
C MET A 123 -13.25 -9.15 -16.05
#